data_AF-A0A392LZ19-F1
#
_entry.id   AF-A0A392LZ19-F1
#
_cell.length_a   1.000
_cell.length_b   1.000
_cell.length_c   1.000
_cell.angle_alpha   90.00
_cell.angle_beta   90.00
_cell.angle_gamma   90.00
#
_symmetry.space_group_name_H-M   'P 1'
#
loop_
_entity.id
_entity.type
_entity.pdbx_description
1 polymer ?
#
loop_
_entity_poly.entity_id
_entity_poly.type
_entity_poly.pdbx_seq_one_letter_code
_entity_poly.pdbx_strand_id
1 'polypeptide(L)'
;ESHGRTVSSLNRTDENLSASLLKITDLENSLVVADEKYRFMQKLRNYVSNICDFLQHKAFYIEELEDQMKKLHEDRASAIFEKRATNNDDEMIEVEAAVKAAISVLISKGDNVEAARSAAQDAFAAARKQKDFPVKFDEFGRDLNNEKRMKMKVMAEARQRRRSKAFDSKKLASMEIDNHKVEGESSTDESDSESQAYQSQRDLVLQAADEIFSDASDEYSQLSLVKKRMEEWKREYSSSYNAAYISLSLPLIFSPYVRLELLRWDPLHKGLDFQDMNWYKLLFTYGLPEDGKDFGHDDGDADLELVPNLVEKVALPILHYELSHCWDMLSQQETTNAIAATKSIVQHVSHESEALAELLVSIRTRLADAVANITVPTWTPLVLATVPDAAQVAAYRFGVSVRLLRNICLWKDIFAMPVLEKLALDELLYAKILPHIRSISENVQDAITRTERIIASLSGVWSGPSVTGDRNYSVSAYPKPASGRKMQPLVAYVLSLGRILGRRNIPESDLARRLKKILVDLNEYDHARNMAITFHLKEAL
;
A
#
# COMPACT_ATOMS: atom_id res chain seq x y z
N GLU A 1 -68.63 71.61 8.75
CA GLU A 1 -68.23 70.44 9.57
C GLU A 1 -68.69 69.07 9.03
N SER A 2 -69.96 68.89 8.65
CA SER A 2 -70.48 67.59 8.16
C SER A 2 -69.69 67.03 6.97
N HIS A 3 -69.42 67.84 5.94
CA HIS A 3 -68.71 67.41 4.74
C HIS A 3 -67.24 67.00 4.98
N GLY A 4 -66.53 67.70 5.87
CA GLY A 4 -65.14 67.37 6.19
C GLY A 4 -65.01 66.05 6.96
N ARG A 5 -66.00 65.71 7.81
CA ARG A 5 -66.06 64.42 8.52
C ARG A 5 -66.39 63.27 7.57
N THR A 6 -67.29 63.47 6.60
CA THR A 6 -67.59 62.47 5.57
C THR A 6 -66.41 62.23 4.63
N VAL A 7 -65.71 63.29 4.19
CA VAL A 7 -64.48 63.14 3.37
C VAL A 7 -63.37 62.42 4.13
N SER A 8 -63.15 62.75 5.42
CA SER A 8 -62.15 62.05 6.25
C SER A 8 -62.51 60.58 6.47
N SER A 9 -63.80 60.27 6.65
CA SER A 9 -64.28 58.90 6.76
C SER A 9 -64.10 58.14 5.44
N LEU A 10 -64.35 58.78 4.30
CA LEU A 10 -64.15 58.22 2.96
C LEU A 10 -62.67 57.89 2.72
N ASN A 11 -61.76 58.82 3.04
CA ASN A 11 -60.33 58.58 2.92
C ASN A 11 -59.87 57.42 3.80
N ARG A 12 -60.36 57.33 5.04
CA ARG A 12 -60.03 56.21 5.94
C ARG A 12 -60.58 54.87 5.44
N THR A 13 -61.77 54.86 4.83
CA THR A 13 -62.30 53.64 4.20
C THR A 13 -61.51 53.25 2.97
N ASP A 14 -61.06 54.22 2.17
CA ASP A 14 -60.25 54.00 0.96
C ASP A 14 -58.85 53.45 1.30
N GLU A 15 -58.21 54.00 2.33
CA GLU A 15 -56.95 53.49 2.90
C GLU A 15 -57.11 52.05 3.42
N ASN A 16 -58.17 51.76 4.17
CA ASN A 16 -58.46 50.41 4.67
C ASN A 16 -58.73 49.41 3.53
N LEU A 17 -59.44 49.85 2.49
CA LEU A 17 -59.72 49.03 1.30
C LEU A 17 -58.42 48.72 0.55
N SER A 18 -57.58 49.74 0.33
CA SER A 18 -56.27 49.61 -0.31
C SER A 18 -55.37 48.66 0.47
N ALA A 19 -55.30 48.79 1.79
CA ALA A 19 -54.54 47.89 2.65
C ALA A 19 -55.08 46.44 2.64
N SER A 20 -56.39 46.26 2.52
CA SER A 20 -57.01 44.93 2.41
C SER A 20 -56.74 44.29 1.05
N LEU A 21 -56.77 45.07 -0.04
CA LEU A 21 -56.42 44.60 -1.37
C LEU A 21 -54.95 44.17 -1.44
N LEU A 22 -54.03 44.96 -0.87
CA LEU A 22 -52.61 44.57 -0.75
C LEU A 22 -52.44 43.24 0.01
N LYS A 23 -53.13 43.07 1.14
CA LYS A 23 -53.11 41.81 1.89
C LYS A 23 -53.66 40.63 1.10
N ILE A 24 -54.70 40.83 0.30
CA ILE A 24 -55.24 39.77 -0.57
C ILE A 24 -54.19 39.38 -1.61
N THR A 25 -53.55 40.34 -2.26
CA THR A 25 -52.48 40.08 -3.23
C THR A 25 -51.28 39.37 -2.58
N ASP A 26 -50.90 39.75 -1.36
CA ASP A 26 -49.84 39.07 -0.62
C ASP A 26 -50.20 37.61 -0.29
N LEU A 27 -51.45 37.35 0.12
CA LEU A 27 -51.95 36.01 0.40
C LEU A 27 -52.05 35.15 -0.87
N GLU A 28 -52.48 35.74 -1.98
CA GLU A 28 -52.53 35.06 -3.29
C GLU A 28 -51.13 34.64 -3.74
N ASN A 29 -50.15 35.55 -3.66
CA ASN A 29 -48.75 35.25 -3.97
C ASN A 29 -48.19 34.16 -3.05
N SER A 30 -48.46 34.25 -1.73
CA SER A 30 -48.04 33.24 -0.77
C SER A 30 -48.67 31.87 -1.04
N LEU A 31 -49.93 31.83 -1.52
CA LEU A 31 -50.62 30.59 -1.84
C LEU A 31 -50.02 29.92 -3.09
N VAL A 32 -49.63 30.70 -4.11
CA VAL A 32 -48.93 30.18 -5.29
C VAL A 32 -47.60 29.53 -4.90
N VAL A 33 -46.79 30.23 -4.10
CA VAL A 33 -45.50 29.69 -3.61
C VAL A 33 -45.71 28.43 -2.77
N ALA A 34 -46.76 28.38 -1.95
CA ALA A 34 -47.09 27.21 -1.15
C ALA A 34 -47.55 26.02 -2.01
N ASP A 35 -48.34 26.23 -3.07
CA ASP A 35 -48.75 25.17 -4.00
C ASP A 35 -47.54 24.59 -4.76
N GLU A 36 -46.64 25.44 -5.25
CA GLU A 36 -45.39 25.01 -5.90
C GLU A 36 -44.53 24.16 -4.97
N LYS A 37 -44.32 24.62 -3.73
CA LYS A 37 -43.60 23.87 -2.70
C LYS A 37 -44.28 22.54 -2.38
N TYR A 38 -45.61 22.52 -2.25
CA TYR A 38 -46.35 21.29 -2.00
C TYR A 38 -46.16 20.28 -3.14
N ARG A 39 -46.32 20.71 -4.40
CA ARG A 39 -46.09 19.84 -5.57
C ARG A 39 -44.67 19.30 -5.62
N PHE A 40 -43.67 20.13 -5.34
CA PHE A 40 -42.28 19.69 -5.24
C PHE A 40 -42.12 18.60 -4.19
N MET A 41 -42.60 18.83 -2.96
CA MET A 41 -42.47 17.86 -1.87
C MET A 41 -43.17 16.53 -2.17
N GLN A 42 -44.32 16.55 -2.86
CA GLN A 42 -44.99 15.33 -3.29
C GLN A 42 -44.19 14.57 -4.35
N LYS A 43 -43.63 15.28 -5.36
CA LYS A 43 -42.78 14.67 -6.39
C LYS A 43 -41.51 14.06 -5.77
N LEU A 44 -40.84 14.81 -4.90
CA LEU A 44 -39.65 14.37 -4.17
C LEU A 44 -39.96 13.12 -3.35
N ARG A 45 -41.01 13.16 -2.52
CA ARG A 45 -41.40 12.02 -1.68
C ARG A 45 -41.65 10.76 -2.50
N ASN A 46 -42.43 10.86 -3.58
CA ASN A 46 -42.77 9.69 -4.38
C ASN A 46 -41.53 9.09 -5.05
N TYR A 47 -40.66 9.93 -5.62
CA TYR A 47 -39.44 9.46 -6.27
C TYR A 47 -38.44 8.88 -5.26
N VAL A 48 -38.21 9.57 -4.13
CA VAL A 48 -37.30 9.10 -3.08
C VAL A 48 -37.81 7.80 -2.45
N SER A 49 -39.14 7.65 -2.26
CA SER A 49 -39.71 6.38 -1.79
C SER A 49 -39.39 5.24 -2.78
N ASN A 50 -39.66 5.44 -4.07
CA ASN A 50 -39.43 4.42 -5.09
C ASN A 50 -37.96 4.04 -5.20
N ILE A 51 -37.06 5.02 -5.25
CA ILE A 51 -35.62 4.74 -5.38
C ILE A 51 -35.07 4.09 -4.11
N CYS A 52 -35.53 4.48 -2.91
CA CYS A 52 -35.12 3.83 -1.67
C CYS A 52 -35.61 2.38 -1.60
N ASP A 53 -36.87 2.09 -1.94
CA ASP A 53 -37.40 0.73 -1.96
C ASP A 53 -36.63 -0.16 -2.94
N PHE A 54 -36.34 0.36 -4.13
CA PHE A 54 -35.52 -0.30 -5.14
C PHE A 54 -34.09 -0.56 -4.63
N LEU A 55 -33.40 0.47 -4.13
CA LEU A 55 -32.01 0.35 -3.68
C LEU A 55 -31.87 -0.55 -2.45
N GLN A 56 -32.84 -0.53 -1.52
CA GLN A 56 -32.86 -1.44 -0.38
C GLN A 56 -33.01 -2.90 -0.81
N HIS A 57 -33.87 -3.18 -1.79
CA HIS A 57 -33.98 -4.53 -2.35
C HIS A 57 -32.67 -4.99 -3.01
N LYS A 58 -31.95 -4.07 -3.66
CA LYS A 58 -30.68 -4.37 -4.33
C LYS A 58 -29.47 -4.41 -3.38
N ALA A 59 -29.54 -3.74 -2.23
CA ALA A 59 -28.44 -3.64 -1.28
C ALA A 59 -27.88 -5.01 -0.85
N PHE A 60 -28.76 -5.98 -0.58
CA PHE A 60 -28.35 -7.34 -0.22
C PHE A 60 -27.48 -8.01 -1.29
N TYR A 61 -27.84 -7.86 -2.57
CA TYR A 61 -27.07 -8.45 -3.66
C TYR A 61 -25.73 -7.74 -3.87
N ILE A 62 -25.68 -6.42 -3.66
CA ILE A 62 -24.44 -5.64 -3.72
C ILE A 62 -23.49 -6.08 -2.61
N GLU A 63 -24.00 -6.25 -1.38
CA GLU A 63 -23.22 -6.74 -0.23
C GLU A 63 -22.64 -8.14 -0.49
N GLU A 64 -23.45 -9.06 -1.02
CA GLU A 64 -22.99 -10.41 -1.38
C GLU A 64 -21.88 -10.38 -2.44
N LEU A 65 -21.99 -9.52 -3.47
CA LEU A 65 -20.94 -9.39 -4.50
C LEU A 65 -19.65 -8.77 -3.93
N GLU A 66 -19.76 -7.79 -3.04
CA GLU A 66 -18.61 -7.21 -2.34
C GLU A 66 -17.89 -8.25 -1.48
N ASP A 67 -18.63 -9.07 -0.74
CA ASP A 67 -18.05 -10.12 0.10
C ASP A 67 -17.40 -11.24 -0.74
N GLN A 68 -18.00 -11.60 -1.88
CA GLN A 68 -17.38 -12.51 -2.85
C GLN A 68 -16.08 -11.94 -3.42
N MET A 69 -16.04 -10.65 -3.76
CA MET A 69 -14.84 -9.99 -4.27
C MET A 69 -13.73 -9.92 -3.20
N LYS A 70 -14.07 -9.49 -1.98
CA LYS A 70 -13.14 -9.47 -0.84
C LYS A 70 -12.53 -10.83 -0.58
N LYS A 71 -13.37 -11.87 -0.54
CA LYS A 71 -12.91 -13.24 -0.32
C LYS A 71 -11.97 -13.70 -1.44
N LEU A 72 -12.28 -13.38 -2.70
CA LEU A 72 -11.43 -13.71 -3.83
C LEU A 72 -10.04 -13.05 -3.72
N HIS A 73 -9.99 -11.80 -3.29
CA HIS A 73 -8.74 -11.06 -3.07
C HIS A 73 -7.94 -11.64 -1.90
N GLU A 74 -8.61 -11.95 -0.80
CA GLU A 74 -7.98 -12.55 0.39
C GLU A 74 -7.45 -13.96 0.13
N ASP A 75 -8.21 -14.81 -0.59
CA ASP A 75 -7.78 -16.16 -0.96
C ASP A 75 -6.51 -16.09 -1.83
N ARG A 76 -6.46 -15.14 -2.78
CA ARG A 76 -5.29 -14.89 -3.62
C ARG A 76 -4.08 -14.47 -2.78
N ALA A 77 -4.24 -13.47 -1.91
CA ALA A 77 -3.17 -12.97 -1.06
C ALA A 77 -2.66 -14.06 -0.08
N SER A 78 -3.58 -14.78 0.55
CA SER A 78 -3.28 -15.86 1.49
C SER A 78 -2.49 -16.98 0.83
N ALA A 79 -2.88 -17.39 -0.39
CA ALA A 79 -2.12 -18.39 -1.15
C ALA A 79 -0.66 -17.97 -1.39
N ILE A 80 -0.40 -16.70 -1.70
CA ILE A 80 0.95 -16.17 -1.87
C ILE A 80 1.71 -16.17 -0.53
N PHE A 81 1.08 -15.70 0.54
CA PHE A 81 1.71 -15.62 1.86
C PHE A 81 2.06 -16.99 2.42
N GLU A 82 1.12 -17.95 2.39
CA GLU A 82 1.32 -19.31 2.88
C GLU A 82 2.41 -20.04 2.10
N LYS A 83 2.40 -19.92 0.77
CA LYS A 83 3.43 -20.52 -0.09
C LYS A 83 4.81 -19.95 0.23
N ARG A 84 4.92 -18.64 0.41
CA ARG A 84 6.17 -17.99 0.77
C ARG A 84 6.65 -18.40 2.16
N ALA A 85 5.77 -18.38 3.16
CA ALA A 85 6.08 -18.78 4.53
C ALA A 85 6.55 -20.23 4.57
N THR A 86 5.81 -21.15 3.97
CA THR A 86 6.15 -22.57 3.89
C THR A 86 7.50 -22.80 3.22
N ASN A 87 7.74 -22.14 2.08
CA ASN A 87 9.04 -22.24 1.39
C ASN A 87 10.20 -21.73 2.24
N ASN A 88 10.00 -20.60 2.91
CA ASN A 88 10.98 -19.97 3.77
C ASN A 88 11.31 -20.85 4.97
N ASP A 89 10.30 -21.41 5.64
CA ASP A 89 10.45 -22.24 6.82
C ASP A 89 11.07 -23.60 6.49
N ASP A 90 10.70 -24.18 5.34
CA ASP A 90 11.33 -25.39 4.81
C ASP A 90 12.84 -25.22 4.63
N GLU A 91 13.25 -24.19 3.89
CA GLU A 91 14.68 -23.96 3.61
C GLU A 91 15.46 -23.58 4.88
N MET A 92 14.84 -22.82 5.80
CA MET A 92 15.52 -22.41 7.04
C MET A 92 15.73 -23.59 7.98
N ILE A 93 14.73 -24.46 8.18
CA ILE A 93 14.83 -25.60 9.10
C ILE A 93 15.95 -26.55 8.67
N GLU A 94 16.01 -26.89 7.37
CA GLU A 94 17.04 -27.80 6.84
C GLU A 94 18.44 -27.22 7.00
N VAL A 95 18.64 -25.95 6.64
CA VAL A 95 19.94 -25.29 6.71
C VAL A 95 20.36 -24.98 8.14
N GLU A 96 19.46 -24.55 9.03
CA GLU A 96 19.79 -24.29 10.43
C GLU A 96 20.27 -25.55 11.16
N ALA A 97 19.64 -26.70 10.91
CA ALA A 97 20.08 -27.97 11.48
C ALA A 97 21.51 -28.31 11.03
N ALA A 98 21.79 -28.13 9.74
CA ALA A 98 23.12 -28.34 9.16
C ALA A 98 24.16 -27.37 9.73
N VAL A 99 23.81 -26.09 9.88
CA VAL A 99 24.67 -25.05 10.47
C VAL A 99 24.99 -25.35 11.94
N LYS A 100 23.99 -25.73 12.74
CA LYS A 100 24.20 -26.10 14.15
C LYS A 100 25.16 -27.28 14.28
N ALA A 101 25.01 -28.30 13.43
CA ALA A 101 25.92 -29.44 13.39
C ALA A 101 27.35 -29.05 12.98
N ALA A 102 27.50 -28.23 11.93
CA ALA A 102 28.80 -27.75 11.48
C ALA A 102 29.54 -26.94 12.56
N ILE A 103 28.84 -26.00 13.20
CA ILE A 103 29.42 -25.15 14.26
C ILE A 103 29.90 -26.02 15.44
N SER A 104 29.11 -27.01 15.85
CA SER A 104 29.49 -27.94 16.94
C SER A 104 30.80 -28.69 16.63
N VAL A 105 30.98 -29.12 15.38
CA VAL A 105 32.21 -29.80 14.96
C VAL A 105 33.39 -28.84 14.85
N LEU A 106 33.18 -27.63 14.31
CA LEU A 106 34.25 -26.62 14.20
C LEU A 106 34.79 -26.21 15.58
N ILE A 107 33.90 -26.08 16.58
CA ILE A 107 34.30 -25.77 17.96
C ILE A 107 35.04 -26.94 18.62
N SER A 108 34.55 -28.17 18.44
CA SER A 108 35.08 -29.35 19.16
C SER A 108 36.34 -29.96 18.54
N LYS A 109 36.55 -29.82 17.23
CA LYS A 109 37.64 -30.47 16.49
C LYS A 109 38.64 -29.52 15.81
N GLY A 110 38.55 -28.22 16.09
CA GLY A 110 39.52 -27.20 15.66
C GLY A 110 39.59 -27.00 14.15
N ASP A 111 38.64 -26.23 13.58
CA ASP A 111 38.57 -25.86 12.16
C ASP A 111 38.70 -27.02 11.16
N ASN A 112 38.32 -28.24 11.57
CA ASN A 112 38.26 -29.39 10.67
C ASN A 112 37.02 -29.27 9.75
N VAL A 113 37.22 -28.59 8.61
CA VAL A 113 36.17 -28.26 7.64
C VAL A 113 35.54 -29.51 7.02
N GLU A 114 36.33 -30.55 6.71
CA GLU A 114 35.81 -31.80 6.14
C GLU A 114 34.86 -32.52 7.12
N ALA A 115 35.27 -32.65 8.39
CA ALA A 115 34.42 -33.26 9.41
C ALA A 115 33.15 -32.43 9.66
N ALA A 116 33.26 -31.10 9.66
CA ALA A 116 32.12 -30.20 9.81
C ALA A 116 31.16 -30.28 8.63
N ARG A 117 31.68 -30.40 7.39
CA ARG A 117 30.87 -30.59 6.18
C ARG A 117 30.12 -31.92 6.21
N SER A 118 30.76 -33.01 6.63
CA SER A 118 30.09 -34.32 6.75
C SER A 118 28.94 -34.25 7.77
N ALA A 119 29.19 -33.69 8.95
CA ALA A 119 28.15 -33.55 9.98
C ALA A 119 27.00 -32.65 9.52
N ALA A 120 27.29 -31.59 8.76
CA ALA A 120 26.28 -30.72 8.17
C ALA A 120 25.39 -31.47 7.17
N GLN A 121 25.99 -32.29 6.29
CA GLN A 121 25.26 -33.09 5.31
C GLN A 121 24.36 -34.14 5.98
N ASP A 122 24.84 -34.81 7.02
CA ASP A 122 24.06 -35.80 7.77
C ASP A 122 22.87 -35.13 8.48
N ALA A 123 23.09 -33.98 9.12
CA ALA A 123 22.04 -33.22 9.79
C ALA A 123 21.00 -32.66 8.80
N PHE A 124 21.44 -32.17 7.64
CA PHE A 124 20.58 -31.73 6.55
C PHE A 124 19.68 -32.87 6.05
N ALA A 125 20.27 -34.05 5.78
CA ALA A 125 19.53 -35.22 5.34
C ALA A 125 18.55 -35.75 6.41
N ALA A 126 18.92 -35.68 7.69
CA ALA A 126 18.07 -36.05 8.80
C ALA A 126 16.86 -35.10 8.95
N ALA A 127 17.08 -33.79 8.87
CA ALA A 127 16.01 -32.78 8.92
C ALA A 127 15.00 -32.99 7.77
N ARG A 128 15.49 -33.28 6.57
CA ARG A 128 14.64 -33.58 5.41
C ARG A 128 13.79 -34.85 5.60
N LYS A 129 14.37 -35.92 6.14
CA LYS A 129 13.64 -37.17 6.42
C LYS A 129 12.56 -37.02 7.48
N GLN A 130 12.73 -36.13 8.47
CA GLN A 130 11.71 -35.89 9.50
C GLN A 130 10.45 -35.23 8.92
N LYS A 131 10.54 -34.57 7.77
CA LYS A 131 9.41 -33.94 7.07
C LYS A 131 8.71 -34.84 6.05
N ASP A 132 9.24 -36.02 5.75
CA ASP A 132 8.57 -36.94 4.82
C ASP A 132 7.27 -37.47 5.43
N PHE A 133 6.15 -37.24 4.75
CA PHE A 133 4.87 -37.84 5.15
C PHE A 133 4.88 -39.33 4.80
N PRO A 134 4.79 -40.24 5.80
CA PRO A 134 4.78 -41.67 5.53
C PRO A 134 3.54 -42.04 4.70
N VAL A 135 3.66 -43.08 3.88
CA VAL A 135 2.52 -43.64 3.15
C VAL A 135 1.48 -44.11 4.17
N LYS A 136 0.27 -43.53 4.12
CA LYS A 136 -0.82 -43.88 5.03
C LYS A 136 -2.07 -44.14 4.20
N PHE A 137 -2.44 -45.41 4.08
CA PHE A 137 -3.64 -45.82 3.39
C PHE A 137 -4.87 -45.73 4.29
N ASP A 138 -6.00 -45.34 3.73
CA ASP A 138 -7.31 -45.51 4.36
C ASP A 138 -7.82 -46.95 4.20
N GLU A 139 -9.00 -47.24 4.76
CA GLU A 139 -9.67 -48.55 4.70
C GLU A 139 -9.99 -48.99 3.25
N PHE A 140 -9.92 -48.08 2.29
CA PHE A 140 -10.17 -48.32 0.86
C PHE A 140 -8.86 -48.35 0.03
N GLY A 141 -7.69 -48.32 0.67
CA GLY A 141 -6.38 -48.39 -0.01
C GLY A 141 -5.93 -47.08 -0.66
N ARG A 142 -6.58 -45.94 -0.37
CA ARG A 142 -6.19 -44.62 -0.87
C ARG A 142 -5.15 -44.01 0.05
N ASP A 143 -4.03 -43.55 -0.51
CA ASP A 143 -2.99 -42.89 0.29
C ASP A 143 -3.37 -41.45 0.64
N LEU A 144 -3.70 -41.24 1.91
CA LEU A 144 -4.12 -39.97 2.49
C LEU A 144 -3.04 -38.89 2.43
N ASN A 145 -1.77 -39.27 2.30
CA ASN A 145 -0.64 -38.35 2.28
C ASN A 145 -0.08 -38.10 0.88
N ASN A 146 -0.63 -38.75 -0.16
CA ASN A 146 -0.09 -38.63 -1.52
C ASN A 146 -0.16 -37.21 -2.07
N GLU A 147 -1.28 -36.51 -1.85
CA GLU A 147 -1.45 -35.13 -2.29
C GLU A 147 -0.44 -34.19 -1.63
N LYS A 148 -0.20 -34.36 -0.33
CA LYS A 148 0.80 -33.58 0.42
C LYS A 148 2.22 -33.82 -0.10
N ARG A 149 2.58 -35.08 -0.39
CA ARG A 149 3.88 -35.40 -1.00
C ARG A 149 4.03 -34.80 -2.40
N MET A 150 2.98 -34.85 -3.23
CA MET A 150 3.01 -34.25 -4.57
C MET A 150 3.17 -32.72 -4.48
N LYS A 151 2.42 -32.06 -3.60
CA LYS A 151 2.55 -30.62 -3.32
C LYS A 151 3.98 -30.26 -2.89
N MET A 152 4.57 -30.99 -1.94
CA MET A 152 5.96 -30.76 -1.52
C MET A 152 6.97 -30.94 -2.67
N LYS A 153 6.77 -31.95 -3.52
CA LYS A 153 7.62 -32.19 -4.70
C LYS A 153 7.53 -31.02 -5.70
N VAL A 154 6.33 -30.57 -6.02
CA VAL A 154 6.10 -29.42 -6.91
C VAL A 154 6.74 -28.15 -6.34
N MET A 155 6.58 -27.90 -5.03
CA MET A 155 7.23 -26.76 -4.37
C MET A 155 8.76 -26.86 -4.42
N ALA A 156 9.34 -28.03 -4.16
CA ALA A 156 10.77 -28.26 -4.27
C ALA A 156 11.30 -28.03 -5.69
N GLU A 157 10.57 -28.49 -6.71
CA GLU A 157 10.91 -28.24 -8.12
C GLU A 157 10.79 -26.76 -8.49
N ALA A 158 9.75 -26.07 -8.02
CA ALA A 158 9.59 -24.63 -8.23
C ALA A 158 10.73 -23.83 -7.59
N ARG A 159 11.16 -24.22 -6.38
CA ARG A 159 12.36 -23.69 -5.72
C ARG A 159 13.58 -23.91 -6.61
N GLN A 160 13.84 -25.14 -7.05
CA GLN A 160 14.99 -25.44 -7.92
C GLN A 160 14.98 -24.64 -9.23
N ARG A 161 13.81 -24.46 -9.86
CA ARG A 161 13.66 -23.60 -11.05
C ARG A 161 13.96 -22.12 -10.76
N ARG A 162 13.58 -21.60 -9.59
CA ARG A 162 13.97 -20.25 -9.16
C ARG A 162 15.49 -20.15 -9.00
N ARG A 163 16.12 -21.15 -8.39
CA ARG A 163 17.58 -21.22 -8.20
C ARG A 163 18.33 -21.26 -9.55
N SER A 164 17.87 -22.07 -10.49
CA SER A 164 18.51 -22.17 -11.82
C SER A 164 18.37 -20.88 -12.62
N LYS A 165 17.19 -20.24 -12.62
CA LYS A 165 16.96 -18.97 -13.31
C LYS A 165 17.82 -17.82 -12.74
N ALA A 166 18.02 -17.76 -11.42
CA ALA A 166 18.90 -16.77 -10.79
C ALA A 166 20.38 -16.99 -11.19
N PHE A 167 20.81 -18.25 -11.28
CA PHE A 167 22.15 -18.61 -11.73
C PHE A 167 22.38 -18.27 -13.22
N ASP A 168 21.41 -18.58 -14.09
CA ASP A 168 21.47 -18.27 -15.52
C ASP A 168 21.44 -16.75 -15.79
N SER A 169 20.64 -16.00 -15.02
CA SER A 169 20.63 -14.53 -15.06
C SER A 169 22.01 -13.94 -14.72
N LYS A 170 22.73 -14.51 -13.75
CA LYS A 170 24.10 -14.12 -13.40
C LYS A 170 25.12 -14.39 -14.51
N LYS A 171 24.86 -15.38 -15.37
CA LYS A 171 25.70 -15.74 -16.54
C LYS A 171 25.41 -14.88 -17.77
N LEU A 172 24.14 -14.50 -17.98
CA LEU A 172 23.68 -13.61 -19.06
C LEU A 172 23.90 -12.11 -18.77
N ALA A 173 24.03 -11.73 -17.50
CA ALA A 173 24.28 -10.36 -17.05
C ALA A 173 25.66 -9.78 -17.42
N SER A 174 26.48 -10.49 -18.20
CA SER A 174 27.65 -9.90 -18.85
C SER A 174 27.29 -9.01 -20.06
N MET A 175 26.00 -8.89 -20.44
CA MET A 175 25.58 -8.17 -21.65
C MET A 175 24.45 -7.11 -21.52
N GLU A 176 23.69 -6.99 -20.42
CA GLU A 176 22.62 -5.97 -20.32
C GLU A 176 22.46 -5.36 -18.91
N ILE A 177 22.19 -4.05 -18.85
CA ILE A 177 22.36 -3.19 -17.66
C ILE A 177 21.11 -3.01 -16.79
N ASP A 178 19.89 -3.40 -17.20
CA ASP A 178 18.70 -2.81 -16.57
C ASP A 178 17.62 -3.76 -15.99
N ASN A 179 17.94 -5.03 -15.70
CA ASN A 179 17.03 -5.85 -14.88
C ASN A 179 17.74 -7.01 -14.17
N HIS A 180 18.58 -6.68 -13.18
CA HIS A 180 19.22 -7.67 -12.33
C HIS A 180 18.17 -8.40 -11.47
N LYS A 181 17.87 -9.67 -11.77
CA LYS A 181 17.12 -10.53 -10.83
C LYS A 181 18.07 -11.02 -9.74
N VAL A 182 18.33 -10.15 -8.76
CA VAL A 182 19.14 -10.47 -7.57
C VAL A 182 18.34 -11.41 -6.65
N GLU A 183 19.04 -12.37 -6.05
CA GLU A 183 18.42 -13.34 -5.15
C GLU A 183 17.74 -12.64 -3.96
N GLY A 184 16.48 -13.01 -3.71
CA GLY A 184 15.64 -12.40 -2.67
C GLY A 184 14.92 -11.12 -3.07
N GLU A 185 15.14 -10.58 -4.28
CA GLU A 185 14.55 -9.30 -4.71
C GLU A 185 13.41 -9.43 -5.74
N SER A 186 13.09 -10.65 -6.23
CA SER A 186 11.99 -10.89 -7.19
C SER A 186 10.58 -10.75 -6.57
N SER A 187 9.75 -9.86 -7.11
CA SER A 187 8.48 -9.38 -6.52
C SER A 187 7.26 -10.32 -6.64
N THR A 188 7.28 -11.39 -7.45
CA THR A 188 6.11 -12.28 -7.63
C THR A 188 6.46 -13.76 -7.48
N ASP A 189 5.59 -14.51 -6.79
CA ASP A 189 5.64 -15.97 -6.62
C ASP A 189 4.34 -16.65 -7.13
N GLU A 190 3.48 -15.93 -7.87
CA GLU A 190 2.25 -16.48 -8.46
C GLU A 190 2.54 -17.36 -9.68
N SER A 191 1.73 -18.40 -9.86
CA SER A 191 1.72 -19.21 -11.08
C SER A 191 0.70 -18.70 -12.11
N ASP A 192 0.94 -19.02 -13.38
CA ASP A 192 0.03 -18.65 -14.49
C ASP A 192 -1.37 -19.27 -14.31
N SER A 193 -1.46 -20.49 -13.75
CA SER A 193 -2.74 -21.15 -13.50
C SER A 193 -3.55 -20.52 -12.37
N GLU A 194 -2.89 -20.08 -11.29
CA GLU A 194 -3.55 -19.36 -10.19
C GLU A 194 -4.09 -18.01 -10.69
N SER A 195 -3.29 -17.31 -11.51
CA SER A 195 -3.67 -16.04 -12.12
C SER A 195 -4.91 -16.18 -13.02
N GLN A 196 -4.97 -17.25 -13.83
CA GLN A 196 -6.13 -17.53 -14.71
C GLN A 196 -7.39 -17.89 -13.93
N ALA A 197 -7.27 -18.72 -12.88
CA ALA A 197 -8.40 -19.10 -12.04
C ALA A 197 -9.00 -17.88 -11.32
N TYR A 198 -8.14 -17.01 -10.78
CA TYR A 198 -8.55 -15.75 -10.18
C TYR A 198 -9.29 -14.85 -11.19
N GLN A 199 -8.72 -14.66 -12.39
CA GLN A 199 -9.35 -13.84 -13.44
C GLN A 199 -10.72 -14.38 -13.82
N SER A 200 -10.84 -15.70 -14.04
CA SER A 200 -12.11 -16.33 -14.36
C SER A 200 -13.17 -16.10 -13.27
N GLN A 201 -12.81 -16.23 -11.99
CA GLN A 201 -13.76 -16.03 -10.90
C GLN A 201 -14.14 -14.56 -10.74
N ARG A 202 -13.17 -13.66 -10.90
CA ARG A 202 -13.39 -12.21 -10.88
C ARG A 202 -14.36 -11.78 -11.96
N ASP A 203 -14.19 -12.29 -13.19
CA ASP A 203 -15.04 -11.94 -14.32
C ASP A 203 -16.50 -12.39 -14.09
N LEU A 204 -16.72 -13.53 -13.43
CA LEU A 204 -18.07 -13.97 -13.05
C LEU A 204 -18.74 -13.02 -12.06
N VAL A 205 -18.01 -12.55 -11.04
CA VAL A 205 -18.55 -11.57 -10.07
C VAL A 205 -18.88 -10.25 -10.77
N LEU A 206 -18.03 -9.78 -11.66
CA LEU A 206 -18.25 -8.54 -12.41
C LEU A 206 -19.42 -8.65 -13.41
N GLN A 207 -19.60 -9.81 -14.05
CA GLN A 207 -20.77 -10.06 -14.91
C GLN A 207 -22.07 -10.06 -14.08
N ALA A 208 -22.05 -10.65 -12.88
CA ALA A 208 -23.20 -10.60 -11.99
C ALA A 208 -23.50 -9.16 -11.54
N ALA A 209 -22.46 -8.34 -11.28
CA ALA A 209 -22.61 -6.93 -10.93
C ALA A 209 -23.30 -6.11 -12.03
N ASP A 210 -22.97 -6.37 -13.31
CA ASP A 210 -23.57 -5.68 -14.46
C ASP A 210 -25.09 -5.94 -14.61
N GLU A 211 -25.58 -7.06 -14.08
CA GLU A 211 -26.99 -7.47 -14.15
C GLU A 211 -27.82 -6.99 -12.94
N ILE A 212 -27.21 -6.41 -11.90
CA ILE A 212 -27.91 -6.10 -10.64
C ILE A 212 -29.10 -5.14 -10.84
N PHE A 213 -28.99 -4.19 -11.77
CA PHE A 213 -30.04 -3.22 -12.05
C PHE A 213 -30.80 -3.46 -13.38
N SER A 214 -30.59 -4.60 -14.05
CA SER A 214 -31.15 -4.83 -15.39
C SER A 214 -32.68 -5.01 -15.41
N ASP A 215 -33.28 -5.28 -14.25
CA ASP A 215 -34.73 -5.41 -14.04
C ASP A 215 -35.42 -4.10 -13.60
N ALA A 216 -34.67 -3.00 -13.44
CA ALA A 216 -35.19 -1.71 -13.01
C ALA A 216 -35.31 -0.70 -14.17
N SER A 217 -36.25 0.24 -14.03
CA SER A 217 -36.42 1.34 -14.98
C SER A 217 -35.16 2.23 -15.02
N ASP A 218 -34.79 2.70 -16.21
CA ASP A 218 -33.60 3.55 -16.44
C ASP A 218 -33.57 4.78 -15.52
N GLU A 219 -34.73 5.34 -15.18
CA GLU A 219 -34.86 6.52 -14.30
C GLU A 219 -34.35 6.28 -12.87
N TYR A 220 -34.19 5.02 -12.47
CA TYR A 220 -33.60 4.58 -11.21
C TYR A 220 -32.32 3.76 -11.41
N SER A 221 -32.16 2.97 -12.47
CA SER A 221 -30.97 2.12 -12.64
C SER A 221 -29.73 2.88 -13.09
N GLN A 222 -29.90 4.03 -13.77
CA GLN A 222 -28.79 4.79 -14.34
C GLN A 222 -28.36 5.94 -13.43
N LEU A 223 -27.12 5.89 -12.90
CA LEU A 223 -26.54 6.94 -12.06
C LEU A 223 -26.63 8.33 -12.71
N SER A 224 -26.42 8.42 -14.02
CA SER A 224 -26.50 9.68 -14.78
C SER A 224 -27.90 10.29 -14.78
N LEU A 225 -28.95 9.48 -14.86
CA LEU A 225 -30.34 9.94 -14.83
C LEU A 225 -30.78 10.33 -13.42
N VAL A 226 -30.37 9.57 -12.41
CA VAL A 226 -30.60 9.92 -11.00
C VAL A 226 -29.89 11.24 -10.65
N LYS A 227 -28.62 11.39 -11.07
CA LYS A 227 -27.86 12.65 -10.94
C LYS A 227 -28.63 13.81 -11.56
N LYS A 228 -28.98 13.68 -12.84
CA LYS A 228 -29.71 14.72 -13.59
C LYS A 228 -30.99 15.13 -12.88
N ARG A 229 -31.74 14.15 -12.36
CA ARG A 229 -33.00 14.40 -11.66
C ARG A 229 -32.80 15.25 -10.40
N MET A 230 -31.76 14.95 -9.61
CA MET A 230 -31.43 15.72 -8.41
C MET A 230 -30.97 17.14 -8.75
N GLU A 231 -30.20 17.31 -9.83
CA GLU A 231 -29.74 18.62 -10.30
C GLU A 231 -30.89 19.50 -10.83
N GLU A 232 -31.87 18.90 -11.52
CA GLU A 232 -33.10 19.59 -11.91
C GLU A 232 -33.83 20.16 -10.70
N TRP A 233 -33.95 19.39 -9.62
CA TRP A 233 -34.57 19.87 -8.38
C TRP A 233 -33.77 20.94 -7.67
N LYS A 234 -32.43 20.82 -7.64
CA LYS A 234 -31.56 21.87 -7.09
C LYS A 234 -31.75 23.20 -7.83
N ARG A 235 -31.82 23.15 -9.16
CA ARG A 235 -31.99 24.33 -10.03
C ARG A 235 -33.39 24.94 -9.94
N GLU A 236 -34.43 24.12 -10.02
CA GLU A 236 -35.83 24.58 -10.08
C GLU A 236 -36.40 24.92 -8.69
N TYR A 237 -35.92 24.28 -7.62
CA TYR A 237 -36.51 24.37 -6.28
C TYR A 237 -35.46 24.53 -5.16
N SER A 238 -34.41 25.33 -5.37
CA SER A 238 -33.26 25.47 -4.45
C SER A 238 -33.62 25.66 -2.97
N SER A 239 -34.55 26.58 -2.66
CA SER A 239 -34.99 26.81 -1.27
C SER A 239 -35.66 25.58 -0.64
N SER A 240 -36.50 24.87 -1.41
CA SER A 240 -37.18 23.66 -0.92
C SER A 240 -36.24 22.46 -0.88
N TYR A 241 -35.27 22.38 -1.79
CA TYR A 241 -34.19 21.40 -1.81
C TYR A 241 -33.37 21.47 -0.53
N ASN A 242 -32.92 22.68 -0.16
CA ASN A 242 -32.16 22.92 1.06
C ASN A 242 -33.02 22.65 2.31
N ALA A 243 -34.28 23.09 2.32
CA ALA A 243 -35.19 22.85 3.43
C ALA A 243 -35.52 21.36 3.66
N ALA A 244 -35.39 20.53 2.62
CA ALA A 244 -35.58 19.08 2.69
C ALA A 244 -34.28 18.32 3.01
N TYR A 245 -33.16 19.01 3.21
CA TYR A 245 -31.85 18.41 3.51
C TYR A 245 -31.40 17.37 2.48
N ILE A 246 -31.70 17.60 1.19
CA ILE A 246 -31.39 16.64 0.12
C ILE A 246 -29.89 16.39 0.03
N SER A 247 -29.05 17.42 0.22
CA SER A 247 -27.59 17.33 0.28
C SER A 247 -27.09 16.22 1.20
N LEU A 248 -27.70 16.07 2.38
CA LEU A 248 -27.34 15.04 3.36
C LEU A 248 -27.75 13.63 2.91
N SER A 249 -28.73 13.52 2.03
CA SER A 249 -29.25 12.25 1.50
C SER A 249 -28.53 11.80 0.23
N LEU A 250 -27.88 12.71 -0.51
CA LEU A 250 -27.23 12.38 -1.77
C LEU A 250 -26.19 11.25 -1.65
N PRO A 251 -25.27 11.23 -0.65
CA PRO A 251 -24.31 10.14 -0.54
C PRO A 251 -25.00 8.79 -0.33
N LEU A 252 -26.12 8.75 0.40
CA LEU A 252 -26.89 7.53 0.63
C LEU A 252 -27.56 7.02 -0.65
N ILE A 253 -28.10 7.94 -1.46
CA ILE A 253 -28.75 7.60 -2.74
C ILE A 253 -27.72 7.12 -3.76
N PHE A 254 -26.56 7.76 -3.85
CA PHE A 254 -25.54 7.42 -4.84
C PHE A 254 -24.64 6.24 -4.43
N SER A 255 -24.52 5.94 -3.13
CA SER A 255 -23.64 4.89 -2.61
C SER A 255 -23.80 3.53 -3.30
N PRO A 256 -25.01 2.97 -3.54
CA PRO A 256 -25.15 1.68 -4.22
C PRO A 256 -24.55 1.61 -5.63
N TYR A 257 -24.65 2.69 -6.41
CA TYR A 257 -24.04 2.76 -7.75
C TYR A 257 -22.52 2.81 -7.65
N VAL A 258 -22.00 3.63 -6.72
CA VAL A 258 -20.56 3.76 -6.48
C VAL A 258 -19.98 2.42 -5.99
N ARG A 259 -20.64 1.74 -5.07
CA ARG A 259 -20.28 0.41 -4.55
C ARG A 259 -20.14 -0.62 -5.67
N LEU A 260 -21.14 -0.71 -6.56
CA LEU A 260 -21.09 -1.62 -7.70
C LEU A 260 -19.94 -1.31 -8.67
N GLU A 261 -19.70 -0.04 -8.99
CA GLU A 261 -18.59 0.30 -9.88
C GLU A 261 -17.23 0.04 -9.23
N LEU A 262 -17.11 0.29 -7.91
CA LEU A 262 -15.89 0.04 -7.14
C LEU A 262 -15.54 -1.45 -6.99
N LEU A 263 -16.44 -2.40 -7.29
CA LEU A 263 -16.05 -3.82 -7.46
C LEU A 263 -14.95 -4.01 -8.51
N ARG A 264 -14.84 -3.08 -9.47
CA ARG A 264 -13.81 -3.09 -10.51
C ARG A 264 -12.49 -2.44 -10.05
N TRP A 265 -12.49 -1.75 -8.91
CA TRP A 265 -11.31 -1.08 -8.37
C TRP A 265 -10.43 -2.08 -7.62
N ASP A 266 -9.23 -2.31 -8.15
CA ASP A 266 -8.18 -3.10 -7.49
C ASP A 266 -7.03 -2.14 -7.13
N PRO A 267 -6.97 -1.65 -5.88
CA PRO A 267 -5.96 -0.65 -5.49
C PRO A 267 -4.55 -1.23 -5.35
N LEU A 268 -4.39 -2.56 -5.37
CA LEU A 268 -3.09 -3.22 -5.19
C LEU A 268 -2.45 -3.64 -6.50
N HIS A 269 -3.24 -3.94 -7.53
CA HIS A 269 -2.74 -4.39 -8.83
C HIS A 269 -2.97 -3.35 -9.94
N LYS A 270 -2.61 -3.71 -11.17
CA LYS A 270 -2.79 -2.82 -12.32
C LYS A 270 -4.29 -2.68 -12.61
N GLY A 271 -4.82 -1.48 -12.44
CA GLY A 271 -6.23 -1.15 -12.65
C GLY A 271 -6.45 0.35 -12.88
N LEU A 272 -7.70 0.72 -13.12
CA LEU A 272 -8.15 2.12 -13.14
C LEU A 272 -8.16 2.65 -11.70
N ASP A 273 -7.64 3.85 -11.47
CA ASP A 273 -7.88 4.52 -10.18
C ASP A 273 -9.35 4.90 -10.07
N PHE A 274 -9.89 5.02 -8.85
CA PHE A 274 -11.30 5.37 -8.68
C PHE A 274 -11.61 6.76 -9.25
N GLN A 275 -10.62 7.66 -9.30
CA GLN A 275 -10.76 8.98 -9.91
C GLN A 275 -11.00 8.92 -11.43
N ASP A 276 -10.59 7.82 -12.08
CA ASP A 276 -10.82 7.59 -13.50
C ASP A 276 -12.18 6.93 -13.81
N MET A 277 -12.92 6.51 -12.78
CA MET A 277 -14.21 5.83 -12.91
C MET A 277 -15.34 6.78 -13.28
N ASN A 278 -16.41 6.22 -13.84
CA ASN A 278 -17.55 6.97 -14.33
C ASN A 278 -18.32 7.65 -13.19
N TRP A 279 -18.53 6.96 -12.06
CA TRP A 279 -19.18 7.57 -10.89
C TRP A 279 -18.45 8.83 -10.43
N TYR A 280 -17.12 8.80 -10.37
CA TYR A 280 -16.32 9.93 -9.90
C TYR A 280 -16.45 11.08 -10.89
N LYS A 281 -16.23 10.83 -12.18
CA LYS A 281 -16.35 11.86 -13.23
C LYS A 281 -17.73 12.50 -13.28
N LEU A 282 -18.80 11.70 -13.10
CA LEU A 282 -20.16 12.21 -13.06
C LEU A 282 -20.44 13.04 -11.80
N LEU A 283 -20.14 12.50 -10.61
CA LEU A 283 -20.51 13.15 -9.36
C LEU A 283 -19.58 14.31 -8.97
N PHE A 284 -18.34 14.33 -9.47
CA PHE A 284 -17.40 15.43 -9.26
C PHE A 284 -17.90 16.75 -9.87
N THR A 285 -18.73 16.69 -10.92
CA THR A 285 -19.35 17.88 -11.52
C THR A 285 -20.78 18.12 -11.02
N TYR A 286 -21.20 17.48 -9.93
CA TYR A 286 -22.55 17.64 -9.40
C TYR A 286 -22.83 19.09 -9.00
N GLY A 287 -23.92 19.65 -9.54
CA GLY A 287 -24.33 21.03 -9.21
C GLY A 287 -23.53 22.13 -9.92
N LEU A 288 -22.56 21.78 -10.78
CA LEU A 288 -21.85 22.75 -11.60
C LEU A 288 -22.65 23.09 -12.88
N PRO A 289 -22.64 24.36 -13.35
CA PRO A 289 -23.27 24.73 -14.62
C PRO A 289 -22.59 24.04 -15.81
N GLU A 290 -23.37 23.50 -16.76
CA GLU A 290 -22.85 22.83 -17.97
C GLU A 290 -21.92 23.71 -18.83
N ASP A 291 -22.07 25.03 -18.75
CA ASP A 291 -21.31 26.00 -19.53
C ASP A 291 -19.92 26.34 -18.95
N GLY A 292 -19.58 25.88 -17.74
CA GLY A 292 -18.26 26.08 -17.10
C GLY A 292 -17.85 27.55 -16.90
N LYS A 293 -18.79 28.50 -17.00
CA LYS A 293 -18.51 29.95 -17.03
C LYS A 293 -18.64 30.66 -15.69
N ASP A 294 -19.11 29.97 -14.64
CA ASP A 294 -19.24 30.52 -13.30
C ASP A 294 -18.61 29.54 -12.30
N PHE A 295 -17.29 29.62 -12.13
CA PHE A 295 -16.55 28.94 -11.05
C PHE A 295 -16.65 29.72 -9.73
N GLY A 296 -17.79 30.36 -9.47
CA GLY A 296 -18.10 30.86 -8.15
C GLY A 296 -18.48 29.65 -7.29
N HIS A 297 -17.49 28.94 -6.74
CA HIS A 297 -17.75 28.01 -5.65
C HIS A 297 -18.38 28.84 -4.52
N ASP A 298 -19.67 28.63 -4.28
CA ASP A 298 -20.24 29.00 -2.99
C ASP A 298 -19.65 27.99 -2.00
N ASP A 299 -18.58 28.39 -1.30
CA ASP A 299 -17.93 27.57 -0.28
C ASP A 299 -18.92 27.10 0.83
N GLY A 300 -20.15 27.66 0.86
CA GLY A 300 -21.25 27.22 1.71
C GLY A 300 -22.18 26.15 1.12
N ASP A 301 -21.95 25.67 -0.10
CA ASP A 301 -22.78 24.64 -0.73
C ASP A 301 -22.51 23.25 -0.11
N ALA A 302 -23.48 22.76 0.66
CA ALA A 302 -23.41 21.47 1.33
C ALA A 302 -23.24 20.28 0.36
N ASP A 303 -23.56 20.45 -0.93
CA ASP A 303 -23.37 19.39 -1.93
C ASP A 303 -21.90 19.19 -2.33
N LEU A 304 -21.00 20.13 -2.01
CA LEU A 304 -19.56 19.97 -2.22
C LEU A 304 -18.98 18.80 -1.42
N GLU A 305 -19.64 18.45 -0.30
CA GLU A 305 -19.29 17.31 0.54
C GLU A 305 -19.74 15.96 -0.06
N LEU A 306 -20.40 15.93 -1.22
CA LEU A 306 -20.88 14.69 -1.83
C LEU A 306 -19.74 13.69 -2.12
N VAL A 307 -18.73 14.13 -2.88
CA VAL A 307 -17.60 13.26 -3.25
C VAL A 307 -16.74 12.90 -2.02
N PRO A 308 -16.35 13.84 -1.15
CA PRO A 308 -15.67 13.52 0.11
C PRO A 308 -16.39 12.45 0.94
N ASN A 309 -17.71 12.58 1.13
CA ASN A 309 -18.50 11.59 1.88
C ASN A 309 -18.52 10.22 1.19
N LEU A 310 -18.67 10.15 -0.14
CA LEU A 310 -18.63 8.89 -0.86
C LEU A 310 -17.25 8.23 -0.78
N VAL A 311 -16.17 9.01 -0.89
CA VAL A 311 -14.80 8.50 -0.75
C VAL A 311 -14.58 7.99 0.68
N GLU A 312 -14.97 8.74 1.70
CA GLU A 312 -14.78 8.34 3.10
C GLU A 312 -15.65 7.12 3.49
N LYS A 313 -16.90 7.05 3.03
CA LYS A 313 -17.85 6.00 3.45
C LYS A 313 -17.85 4.77 2.57
N VAL A 314 -17.31 4.84 1.35
CA VAL A 314 -17.35 3.72 0.39
C VAL A 314 -15.95 3.31 -0.07
N ALA A 315 -15.16 4.22 -0.64
CA ALA A 315 -13.85 3.86 -1.18
C ALA A 315 -12.81 3.56 -0.07
N LEU A 316 -12.79 4.36 0.99
CA LEU A 316 -11.83 4.19 2.09
C LEU A 316 -11.98 2.83 2.79
N PRO A 317 -13.18 2.32 3.13
CA PRO A 317 -13.34 0.98 3.70
C PRO A 317 -12.81 -0.15 2.81
N ILE A 318 -12.96 -0.03 1.48
CA ILE A 318 -12.41 -1.00 0.52
C ILE A 318 -10.88 -0.98 0.60
N LEU A 319 -10.26 0.21 0.50
CA LEU A 319 -8.80 0.33 0.60
C LEU A 319 -8.28 -0.16 1.95
N HIS A 320 -9.00 0.14 3.04
CA HIS A 320 -8.68 -0.35 4.37
C HIS A 320 -8.64 -1.88 4.42
N TYR A 321 -9.65 -2.55 3.86
CA TYR A 321 -9.69 -4.00 3.81
C TYR A 321 -8.51 -4.58 3.01
N GLU A 322 -8.28 -4.05 1.80
CA GLU A 322 -7.21 -4.50 0.90
C GLU A 322 -5.82 -4.36 1.56
N LEU A 323 -5.54 -3.23 2.21
CA LEU A 323 -4.24 -3.01 2.86
C LEU A 323 -4.07 -3.82 4.15
N SER A 324 -5.17 -4.13 4.84
CA SER A 324 -5.15 -4.92 6.07
C SER A 324 -4.95 -6.41 5.79
N HIS A 325 -5.58 -6.96 4.74
CA HIS A 325 -5.65 -8.41 4.52
C HIS A 325 -4.90 -8.86 3.26
N CYS A 326 -4.95 -8.09 2.18
CA CYS A 326 -4.51 -8.54 0.86
C CYS A 326 -3.09 -8.07 0.50
N TRP A 327 -2.65 -6.91 1.00
CA TRP A 327 -1.40 -6.28 0.59
C TRP A 327 -0.14 -7.06 0.94
N ASP A 328 0.65 -7.42 -0.07
CA ASP A 328 1.99 -7.97 0.09
C ASP A 328 3.07 -6.90 0.27
N MET A 329 3.54 -6.77 1.51
CA MET A 329 4.58 -5.82 1.90
C MET A 329 5.95 -6.09 1.28
N LEU A 330 6.17 -7.27 0.70
CA LEU A 330 7.39 -7.59 -0.04
C LEU A 330 7.25 -7.32 -1.54
N SER A 331 6.04 -7.03 -2.02
CA SER A 331 5.75 -6.67 -3.40
C SER A 331 5.97 -5.17 -3.60
N GLN A 332 6.96 -4.81 -4.41
CA GLN A 332 7.26 -3.39 -4.67
C GLN A 332 6.15 -2.73 -5.51
N GLN A 333 5.57 -3.48 -6.45
CA GLN A 333 4.47 -2.98 -7.27
C GLN A 333 3.23 -2.70 -6.44
N GLU A 334 2.80 -3.66 -5.61
CA GLU A 334 1.64 -3.46 -4.73
C GLU A 334 1.89 -2.34 -3.71
N THR A 335 3.10 -2.25 -3.15
CA THR A 335 3.45 -1.15 -2.25
C THR A 335 3.32 0.21 -2.95
N THR A 336 3.76 0.32 -4.20
CA THR A 336 3.65 1.57 -4.98
C THR A 336 2.18 1.91 -5.27
N ASN A 337 1.38 0.91 -5.64
CA ASN A 337 -0.04 1.08 -5.92
C ASN A 337 -0.83 1.45 -4.65
N ALA A 338 -0.55 0.78 -3.52
CA ALA A 338 -1.09 1.08 -2.20
C ALA A 338 -0.85 2.54 -1.79
N ILE A 339 0.37 3.04 -2.00
CA ILE A 339 0.72 4.44 -1.71
C ILE A 339 -0.06 5.39 -2.61
N ALA A 340 -0.19 5.07 -3.90
CA ALA A 340 -0.97 5.89 -4.84
C ALA A 340 -2.45 5.94 -4.44
N ALA A 341 -3.07 4.80 -4.18
CA ALA A 341 -4.47 4.72 -3.72
C ALA A 341 -4.67 5.46 -2.39
N THR A 342 -3.74 5.33 -1.44
CA THR A 342 -3.80 6.07 -0.17
C THR A 342 -3.72 7.59 -0.41
N LYS A 343 -2.85 8.05 -1.32
CA LYS A 343 -2.77 9.47 -1.70
C LYS A 343 -4.08 9.94 -2.35
N SER A 344 -4.71 9.14 -3.21
CA SER A 344 -6.01 9.47 -3.80
C SER A 344 -7.10 9.61 -2.74
N ILE A 345 -7.12 8.78 -1.68
CA ILE A 345 -8.05 8.93 -0.55
C ILE A 345 -7.77 10.20 0.28
N VAL A 346 -6.51 10.45 0.63
CA VAL A 346 -6.10 11.61 1.45
C VAL A 346 -6.42 12.96 0.79
N GLN A 347 -6.55 13.00 -0.54
CA GLN A 347 -6.98 14.20 -1.26
C GLN A 347 -8.44 14.61 -0.98
N HIS A 348 -9.28 13.67 -0.56
CA HIS A 348 -10.73 13.89 -0.37
C HIS A 348 -11.17 13.80 1.09
N VAL A 349 -10.42 13.09 1.93
CA VAL A 349 -10.81 12.81 3.32
C VAL A 349 -10.09 13.74 4.28
N SER A 350 -10.83 14.34 5.22
CA SER A 350 -10.27 15.20 6.27
C SER A 350 -9.21 14.47 7.10
N HIS A 351 -8.16 15.19 7.50
CA HIS A 351 -7.12 14.68 8.39
C HIS A 351 -7.63 14.31 9.79
N GLU A 352 -8.82 14.76 10.16
CA GLU A 352 -9.49 14.43 11.43
C GLU A 352 -10.36 13.18 11.35
N SER A 353 -10.47 12.53 10.18
CA SER A 353 -11.26 11.31 10.00
C SER A 353 -10.68 10.14 10.80
N GLU A 354 -11.51 9.54 11.67
CA GLU A 354 -11.18 8.34 12.43
C GLU A 354 -10.88 7.15 11.50
N ALA A 355 -11.65 7.01 10.41
CA ALA A 355 -11.47 5.90 9.46
C ALA A 355 -10.13 6.00 8.71
N LEU A 356 -9.69 7.23 8.37
CA LEU A 356 -8.36 7.44 7.79
C LEU A 356 -7.25 7.13 8.81
N ALA A 357 -7.45 7.51 10.08
CA ALA A 357 -6.50 7.18 11.14
C ALA A 357 -6.37 5.66 11.35
N GLU A 358 -7.48 4.91 11.34
CA GLU A 358 -7.50 3.44 11.40
C GLU A 358 -6.72 2.82 10.24
N LEU A 359 -6.91 3.31 9.01
CA LEU A 359 -6.15 2.87 7.84
C LEU A 359 -4.64 3.03 8.04
N LEU A 360 -4.19 4.20 8.48
CA LEU A 360 -2.77 4.47 8.71
C LEU A 360 -2.20 3.58 9.83
N VAL A 361 -3.00 3.30 10.87
CA VAL A 361 -2.62 2.36 11.94
C VAL A 361 -2.49 0.94 11.41
N SER A 362 -3.41 0.48 10.55
CA SER A 362 -3.35 -0.85 9.93
C SER A 362 -2.09 -1.03 9.08
N ILE A 363 -1.80 -0.08 8.18
CA ILE A 363 -0.60 -0.08 7.33
C ILE A 363 0.67 -0.16 8.19
N ARG A 364 0.77 0.67 9.24
CA ARG A 364 1.93 0.66 10.15
C ARG A 364 2.07 -0.68 10.87
N THR A 365 0.97 -1.27 11.31
CA THR A 365 0.94 -2.55 12.01
C THR A 365 1.43 -3.68 11.10
N ARG A 366 0.90 -3.73 9.87
CA ARG A 366 1.35 -4.65 8.83
C ARG A 366 2.86 -4.55 8.62
N LEU A 367 3.38 -3.34 8.38
CA LEU A 367 4.82 -3.12 8.20
C LEU A 367 5.64 -3.59 9.41
N ALA A 368 5.18 -3.32 10.63
CA ALA A 368 5.84 -3.80 11.85
C ALA A 368 5.86 -5.34 11.92
N ASP A 369 4.75 -6.00 11.58
CA ASP A 369 4.67 -7.47 11.54
C ASP A 369 5.61 -8.06 10.49
N ALA A 370 5.72 -7.44 9.31
CA ALA A 370 6.72 -7.85 8.31
C ALA A 370 8.15 -7.73 8.84
N VAL A 371 8.49 -6.62 9.51
CA VAL A 371 9.82 -6.43 10.12
C VAL A 371 10.09 -7.47 11.20
N ALA A 372 9.11 -7.75 12.07
CA ALA A 372 9.22 -8.72 13.15
C ALA A 372 9.47 -10.15 12.62
N ASN A 373 8.78 -10.53 11.54
CA ASN A 373 8.87 -11.85 10.92
C ASN A 373 10.12 -12.05 10.04
N ILE A 374 10.89 -10.99 9.75
CA ILE A 374 12.14 -11.13 9.02
C ILE A 374 13.27 -11.64 9.93
N THR A 375 13.96 -12.66 9.43
CA THR A 375 15.19 -13.21 10.00
C THR A 375 16.31 -13.13 8.97
N VAL A 376 17.45 -12.56 9.38
CA VAL A 376 18.67 -12.49 8.56
C VAL A 376 19.79 -13.24 9.29
N PRO A 377 20.29 -14.38 8.76
CA PRO A 377 21.25 -15.21 9.48
C PRO A 377 22.60 -14.52 9.69
N THR A 378 23.18 -14.58 10.89
CA THR A 378 24.49 -13.99 11.20
C THR A 378 25.63 -15.01 11.09
N TRP A 379 25.58 -15.88 10.09
CA TRP A 379 26.58 -16.92 9.88
C TRP A 379 27.92 -16.33 9.40
N THR A 380 29.04 -16.91 9.86
CA THR A 380 30.39 -16.47 9.49
C THR A 380 30.78 -16.99 8.11
N PRO A 381 31.74 -16.37 7.40
CA PRO A 381 32.20 -16.83 6.10
C PRO A 381 32.63 -18.30 6.08
N LEU A 382 33.25 -18.78 7.17
CA LEU A 382 33.63 -20.19 7.31
C LEU A 382 32.40 -21.12 7.30
N VAL A 383 31.36 -20.80 8.05
CA VAL A 383 30.10 -21.57 8.08
C VAL A 383 29.42 -21.54 6.71
N LEU A 384 29.35 -20.36 6.08
CA LEU A 384 28.76 -20.19 4.76
C LEU A 384 29.45 -21.01 3.68
N ALA A 385 30.77 -21.19 3.79
CA ALA A 385 31.56 -22.02 2.87
C ALA A 385 31.50 -23.53 3.20
N THR A 386 31.25 -23.89 4.46
CA THR A 386 31.25 -25.27 4.94
C THR A 386 29.92 -25.96 4.67
N VAL A 387 28.80 -25.28 4.94
CA VAL A 387 27.45 -25.84 4.88
C VAL A 387 26.85 -25.61 3.49
N PRO A 388 26.41 -26.68 2.78
CA PRO A 388 25.69 -26.55 1.52
C PRO A 388 24.46 -25.64 1.66
N ASP A 389 24.13 -24.87 0.63
CA ASP A 389 23.00 -23.94 0.54
C ASP A 389 22.95 -22.79 1.59
N ALA A 390 23.82 -22.77 2.61
CA ALA A 390 23.80 -21.74 3.65
C ALA A 390 24.10 -20.33 3.12
N ALA A 391 25.11 -20.17 2.26
CA ALA A 391 25.42 -18.90 1.61
C ALA A 391 24.23 -18.37 0.79
N GLN A 392 23.50 -19.28 0.15
CA GLN A 392 22.36 -18.97 -0.69
C GLN A 392 21.17 -18.50 0.16
N VAL A 393 20.78 -19.27 1.17
CA VAL A 393 19.68 -18.90 2.07
C VAL A 393 19.98 -17.58 2.77
N ALA A 394 21.22 -17.36 3.23
CA ALA A 394 21.62 -16.10 3.83
C ALA A 394 21.54 -14.91 2.83
N ALA A 395 21.94 -15.12 1.57
CA ALA A 395 21.81 -14.11 0.51
C ALA A 395 20.35 -13.78 0.18
N TYR A 396 19.49 -14.79 0.07
CA TYR A 396 18.06 -14.63 -0.15
C TYR A 396 17.40 -13.84 0.99
N ARG A 397 17.63 -14.25 2.25
CA ARG A 397 17.06 -13.57 3.43
C ARG A 397 17.53 -12.12 3.56
N PHE A 398 18.81 -11.87 3.28
CA PHE A 398 19.32 -10.52 3.18
C PHE A 398 18.61 -9.72 2.08
N GLY A 399 18.44 -10.29 0.87
CA GLY A 399 17.73 -9.63 -0.23
C GLY A 399 16.28 -9.28 0.12
N VAL A 400 15.56 -10.19 0.77
CA VAL A 400 14.19 -9.95 1.25
C VAL A 400 14.16 -8.80 2.26
N SER A 401 15.13 -8.73 3.19
CA SER A 401 15.22 -7.64 4.18
C SER A 401 15.54 -6.29 3.54
N VAL A 402 16.41 -6.25 2.52
CA VAL A 402 16.72 -5.04 1.76
C VAL A 402 15.50 -4.57 0.97
N ARG A 403 14.74 -5.51 0.38
CA ARG A 403 13.51 -5.18 -0.33
C ARG A 403 12.44 -4.62 0.60
N LEU A 404 12.24 -5.23 1.79
CA LEU A 404 11.32 -4.66 2.78
C LEU A 404 11.77 -3.26 3.20
N LEU A 405 13.07 -3.06 3.43
CA LEU A 405 13.64 -1.75 3.77
C LEU A 405 13.29 -0.71 2.70
N ARG A 406 13.49 -1.04 1.42
CA ARG A 406 13.11 -0.19 0.30
C ARG A 406 11.61 0.12 0.29
N ASN A 407 10.76 -0.89 0.50
CA ASN A 407 9.31 -0.71 0.51
C ASN A 407 8.85 0.20 1.66
N ILE A 408 9.43 0.07 2.86
CA ILE A 408 9.16 1.00 3.98
C ILE A 408 9.54 2.44 3.61
N CYS A 409 10.69 2.64 2.92
CA CYS A 409 11.15 3.96 2.50
C CYS A 409 10.19 4.66 1.52
N LEU A 410 9.39 3.92 0.75
CA LEU A 410 8.43 4.51 -0.20
C LEU A 410 7.31 5.28 0.52
N TRP A 411 7.01 4.96 1.78
CA TRP A 411 5.95 5.59 2.56
C TRP A 411 6.31 6.96 3.15
N LYS A 412 7.45 7.55 2.76
CA LYS A 412 7.98 8.84 3.27
C LYS A 412 7.05 10.04 3.12
N ASP A 413 6.15 10.02 2.13
CA ASP A 413 5.20 11.10 1.88
C ASP A 413 3.86 10.90 2.62
N ILE A 414 3.69 9.76 3.30
CA ILE A 414 2.46 9.41 4.03
C ILE A 414 2.73 9.38 5.54
N PHE A 415 3.83 8.75 5.97
CA PHE A 415 4.20 8.67 7.38
C PHE A 415 5.20 9.72 7.81
N ALA A 416 5.04 10.22 9.04
CA ALA A 416 6.04 11.06 9.67
C ALA A 416 7.37 10.31 9.88
N MET A 417 8.49 11.02 9.70
CA MET A 417 9.84 10.46 9.79
C MET A 417 10.11 9.60 11.03
N PRO A 418 9.68 9.96 12.27
CA PRO A 418 9.93 9.12 13.44
C PRO A 418 9.34 7.71 13.35
N VAL A 419 8.21 7.54 12.66
CA VAL A 419 7.58 6.22 12.45
C VAL A 419 8.46 5.38 11.52
N LEU A 420 8.94 5.99 10.44
CA LEU A 420 9.80 5.34 9.45
C LEU A 420 11.18 5.03 10.03
N GLU A 421 11.77 5.93 10.82
CA GLU A 421 13.04 5.68 11.49
C GLU A 421 12.96 4.48 12.44
N LYS A 422 11.86 4.34 13.19
CA LYS A 422 11.66 3.20 14.07
C LYS A 422 11.62 1.88 13.29
N LEU A 423 10.79 1.80 12.23
CA LEU A 423 10.62 0.57 11.44
C LEU A 423 11.85 0.25 10.58
N ALA A 424 12.31 1.22 9.77
CA ALA A 424 13.37 1.03 8.79
C ALA A 424 14.75 0.97 9.42
N LEU A 425 15.08 1.90 10.32
CA LEU A 425 16.42 2.02 10.89
C LEU A 425 16.57 1.18 12.15
N ASP A 426 15.76 1.46 13.18
CA ASP A 426 15.96 0.87 14.50
C ASP A 426 15.65 -0.65 14.49
N GLU A 427 14.47 -1.04 13.98
CA GLU A 427 13.99 -2.43 14.03
C GLU A 427 14.48 -3.31 12.87
N LEU A 428 14.56 -2.80 11.64
CA LEU A 428 14.99 -3.59 10.49
C LEU A 428 16.52 -3.49 10.25
N LEU A 429 17.01 -2.30 9.90
CA LEU A 429 18.41 -2.13 9.51
C LEU A 429 19.36 -2.46 10.66
N TYR A 430 19.17 -1.90 11.85
CA TYR A 430 20.12 -2.02 12.95
C TYR A 430 19.94 -3.29 13.78
N ALA A 431 18.70 -3.72 14.03
CA ALA A 431 18.48 -4.94 14.80
C ALA A 431 18.61 -6.23 13.98
N LYS A 432 18.36 -6.21 12.65
CA LYS A 432 18.35 -7.44 11.82
C LYS A 432 19.44 -7.47 10.73
N ILE A 433 19.58 -6.39 9.94
CA ILE A 433 20.47 -6.39 8.76
C ILE A 433 21.94 -6.14 9.13
N LEU A 434 22.20 -5.17 10.00
CA LEU A 434 23.54 -4.74 10.40
C LEU A 434 24.35 -5.88 11.07
N PRO A 435 23.78 -6.72 11.96
CA PRO A 435 24.47 -7.89 12.49
C PRO A 435 24.93 -8.88 11.41
N HIS A 436 24.12 -9.08 10.36
CA HIS A 436 24.47 -9.97 9.24
C HIS A 436 25.65 -9.44 8.44
N ILE A 437 25.63 -8.16 8.03
CA ILE A 437 26.76 -7.61 7.25
C ILE A 437 28.05 -7.54 8.09
N ARG A 438 27.93 -7.36 9.41
CA ARG A 438 29.06 -7.49 10.34
C ARG A 438 29.63 -8.90 10.40
N SER A 439 28.80 -9.94 10.34
CA SER A 439 29.28 -11.34 10.41
C SER A 439 30.14 -11.73 9.20
N ILE A 440 29.94 -11.06 8.06
CA ILE A 440 30.66 -11.32 6.80
C ILE A 440 31.77 -10.32 6.50
N SER A 441 32.12 -9.42 7.43
CA SER A 441 33.07 -8.32 7.17
C SER A 441 34.47 -8.76 6.72
N GLU A 442 34.86 -10.00 7.02
CA GLU A 442 36.10 -10.60 6.50
C GLU A 442 36.06 -10.84 4.99
N ASN A 443 34.88 -11.02 4.39
CA ASN A 443 34.72 -10.94 2.95
C ASN A 443 34.38 -9.49 2.56
N VAL A 444 35.40 -8.62 2.54
CA VAL A 444 35.25 -7.18 2.31
C VAL A 444 34.50 -6.88 1.01
N GLN A 445 34.71 -7.66 -0.05
CA GLN A 445 34.01 -7.49 -1.33
C GLN A 445 32.50 -7.73 -1.21
N ASP A 446 32.09 -8.83 -0.56
CA ASP A 446 30.67 -9.14 -0.33
C ASP A 446 30.03 -8.14 0.64
N ALA A 447 30.75 -7.79 1.71
CA ALA A 447 30.31 -6.80 2.69
C ALA A 447 30.07 -5.41 2.05
N ILE A 448 30.97 -4.92 1.18
CA ILE A 448 30.77 -3.67 0.44
C ILE A 448 29.56 -3.78 -0.50
N THR A 449 29.47 -4.85 -1.28
CA THR A 449 28.37 -5.04 -2.25
C THR A 449 27.00 -5.06 -1.57
N ARG A 450 26.89 -5.72 -0.42
CA ARG A 450 25.65 -5.72 0.38
C ARG A 450 25.37 -4.36 1.01
N THR A 451 26.41 -3.64 1.44
CA THR A 451 26.25 -2.28 1.97
C THR A 451 25.73 -1.33 0.89
N GLU A 452 26.22 -1.41 -0.34
CA GLU A 452 25.70 -0.61 -1.46
C GLU A 452 24.21 -0.85 -1.72
N ARG A 453 23.75 -2.11 -1.62
CA ARG A 453 22.31 -2.45 -1.75
C ARG A 453 21.45 -1.82 -0.65
N ILE A 454 21.97 -1.77 0.58
CA ILE A 454 21.30 -1.06 1.69
C ILE A 454 21.23 0.44 1.37
N ILE A 455 22.35 1.05 0.96
CA ILE A 455 22.41 2.48 0.64
C ILE A 455 21.47 2.85 -0.51
N ALA A 456 21.39 2.01 -1.54
CA ALA A 456 20.45 2.22 -2.65
C ALA A 456 18.99 2.19 -2.19
N SER A 457 18.67 1.37 -1.19
CA SER A 457 17.31 1.25 -0.65
C SER A 457 16.89 2.44 0.21
N LEU A 458 17.86 3.13 0.82
CA LEU A 458 17.66 4.35 1.63
C LEU A 458 17.67 5.65 0.79
N SER A 459 17.91 5.53 -0.52
CA SER A 459 18.11 6.67 -1.42
C SER A 459 16.87 7.54 -1.51
N GLY A 460 17.05 8.85 -1.38
CA GLY A 460 15.99 9.84 -1.38
C GLY A 460 15.18 9.92 -0.07
N VAL A 461 15.61 9.21 0.98
CA VAL A 461 15.09 9.34 2.35
C VAL A 461 16.21 9.68 3.33
N TRP A 462 17.24 8.83 3.43
CA TRP A 462 18.38 9.04 4.33
C TRP A 462 19.74 9.03 3.62
N SER A 463 19.80 8.60 2.36
CA SER A 463 21.00 8.65 1.51
C SER A 463 20.73 9.32 0.16
N GLY A 464 21.80 9.73 -0.52
CA GLY A 464 21.77 10.31 -1.86
C GLY A 464 21.79 11.84 -1.86
N PRO A 465 22.01 12.45 -3.05
CA PRO A 465 22.27 13.88 -3.20
C PRO A 465 21.05 14.77 -2.89
N SER A 466 19.84 14.21 -2.93
CA SER A 466 18.59 14.91 -2.59
C SER A 466 18.37 15.04 -1.08
N VAL A 467 19.07 14.24 -0.27
CA VAL A 467 19.08 14.37 1.18
C VAL A 467 20.13 15.41 1.52
N THR A 468 19.72 16.67 1.75
CA THR A 468 20.65 17.71 2.17
C THR A 468 21.21 17.32 3.54
N GLY A 469 22.46 16.87 3.58
CA GLY A 469 23.23 16.91 4.82
C GLY A 469 23.30 18.38 5.24
N ASP A 470 22.59 18.74 6.30
CA ASP A 470 22.42 20.11 6.79
C ASP A 470 23.74 20.88 6.80
N ARG A 471 24.01 21.58 5.68
CA ARG A 471 25.06 22.59 5.58
C ARG A 471 24.52 23.83 6.26
N ASN A 472 24.64 23.88 7.58
CA ASN A 472 24.93 25.14 8.24
C ASN A 472 26.19 24.95 9.08
N TYR A 473 27.32 25.32 8.47
CA TYR A 473 28.41 25.95 9.20
C TYR A 473 27.82 27.17 9.93
N SER A 474 27.37 26.98 11.16
CA SER A 474 27.24 28.07 12.10
C SER A 474 27.94 27.65 13.38
N VAL A 475 28.91 28.47 13.76
CA VAL A 475 29.49 28.55 15.09
C VAL A 475 28.34 28.86 16.05
N SER A 476 27.63 27.84 16.52
CA SER A 476 26.56 27.99 17.51
C SER A 476 26.38 26.69 18.28
N ALA A 477 26.34 26.80 19.60
CA ALA A 477 26.36 25.72 20.58
C ALA A 477 25.02 24.96 20.69
N TYR A 478 24.42 24.56 19.57
CA TYR A 478 23.21 23.74 19.52
C TYR A 478 23.44 22.43 18.75
N PRO A 479 22.75 21.33 19.11
CA PRO A 479 23.13 20.00 18.65
C PRO A 479 22.79 19.80 17.16
N LYS A 480 23.72 19.17 16.43
CA LYS A 480 23.50 18.61 15.07
C LYS A 480 22.10 17.98 14.93
N PRO A 481 21.37 18.23 13.82
CA PRO A 481 20.03 17.67 13.59
C PRO A 481 20.04 16.13 13.63
N ALA A 482 18.89 15.57 14.01
CA ALA A 482 18.75 14.17 14.44
C ALA A 482 19.02 13.12 13.34
N SER A 483 18.79 13.44 12.07
CA SER A 483 18.92 12.52 10.94
C SER A 483 20.37 12.02 10.72
N GLY A 484 21.36 12.92 10.80
CA GLY A 484 22.78 12.56 10.72
C GLY A 484 23.28 11.72 11.90
N ARG A 485 22.62 11.82 13.08
CA ARG A 485 22.91 10.97 14.24
C ARG A 485 22.34 9.57 14.06
N LYS A 486 21.15 9.45 13.46
CA LYS A 486 20.49 8.17 13.23
C LYS A 486 21.27 7.26 12.28
N MET A 487 22.03 7.81 11.33
CA MET A 487 22.86 7.03 10.38
C MET A 487 24.25 6.61 10.92
N GLN A 488 24.66 7.09 12.11
CA GLN A 488 25.99 6.83 12.67
C GLN A 488 26.37 5.35 12.81
N PRO A 489 25.47 4.42 13.19
CA PRO A 489 25.81 2.99 13.25
C PRO A 489 26.26 2.42 11.90
N LEU A 490 25.66 2.88 10.79
CA LEU A 490 26.03 2.48 9.45
C LEU A 490 27.33 3.14 9.00
N VAL A 491 27.52 4.44 9.27
CA VAL A 491 28.78 5.16 9.00
C VAL A 491 29.95 4.48 9.73
N ALA A 492 29.79 4.18 11.02
CA ALA A 492 30.80 3.50 11.83
C ALA A 492 31.16 2.11 11.26
N TYR A 493 30.17 1.41 10.71
CA TYR A 493 30.39 0.13 10.03
C TYR A 493 31.18 0.30 8.72
N VAL A 494 30.83 1.28 7.88
CA VAL A 494 31.57 1.58 6.64
C VAL A 494 33.04 1.95 6.94
N LEU A 495 33.28 2.76 7.98
CA LEU A 495 34.63 3.08 8.45
C LEU A 495 35.37 1.85 9.00
N SER A 496 34.66 0.89 9.59
CA SER A 496 35.26 -0.38 10.02
C SER A 496 35.72 -1.23 8.83
N LEU A 497 34.94 -1.27 7.74
CA LEU A 497 35.36 -1.93 6.49
C LEU A 497 36.60 -1.26 5.89
N GLY A 498 36.67 0.07 5.90
CA GLY A 498 37.87 0.81 5.48
C GLY A 498 39.12 0.45 6.30
N ARG A 499 38.96 0.26 7.62
CA ARG A 499 40.07 -0.20 8.49
C ARG A 499 40.49 -1.64 8.19
N ILE A 500 39.55 -2.55 7.96
CA ILE A 500 39.84 -3.94 7.57
C ILE A 500 40.59 -3.96 6.23
N LEU A 501 40.12 -3.18 5.26
CA LEU A 501 40.73 -3.00 3.95
C LEU A 501 42.18 -2.50 4.07
N GLY A 502 42.41 -1.47 4.90
CA GLY A 502 43.75 -0.89 5.11
C GLY A 502 44.76 -1.85 5.73
N ARG A 503 44.32 -2.85 6.51
CA ARG A 503 45.20 -3.88 7.07
C ARG A 503 45.71 -4.88 6.04
N ARG A 504 45.07 -4.99 4.87
CA ARG A 504 45.35 -6.06 3.90
C ARG A 504 46.58 -5.81 3.02
N ASN A 505 47.20 -4.61 3.05
CA ASN A 505 48.42 -4.27 2.28
C ASN A 505 48.38 -4.60 0.76
N ILE A 506 47.19 -4.79 0.18
CA ILE A 506 46.96 -5.05 -1.25
C ILE A 506 46.41 -3.76 -1.88
N PRO A 507 46.78 -3.41 -3.13
CA PRO A 507 46.24 -2.25 -3.84
C PRO A 507 44.77 -2.47 -4.25
N GLU A 508 43.85 -2.51 -3.29
CA GLU A 508 42.40 -2.63 -3.48
C GLU A 508 41.75 -1.25 -3.71
N SER A 509 42.34 -0.45 -4.59
CA SER A 509 41.93 0.94 -4.87
C SER A 509 40.47 1.07 -5.35
N ASP A 510 39.93 0.02 -5.97
CA ASP A 510 38.54 -0.02 -6.41
C ASP A 510 37.55 -0.16 -5.24
N LEU A 511 37.85 -1.04 -4.27
CA LEU A 511 37.03 -1.21 -3.08
C LEU A 511 37.05 0.03 -2.19
N ALA A 512 38.21 0.68 -2.06
CA ALA A 512 38.32 1.96 -1.38
C ALA A 512 37.50 3.06 -2.08
N ARG A 513 37.44 3.07 -3.41
CA ARG A 513 36.60 4.01 -4.19
C ARG A 513 35.10 3.77 -3.95
N ARG A 514 34.68 2.51 -3.86
CA ARG A 514 33.30 2.13 -3.52
C ARG A 514 32.93 2.55 -2.09
N LEU A 515 33.79 2.31 -1.10
CA LEU A 515 33.60 2.81 0.27
C LEU A 515 33.55 4.33 0.34
N LYS A 516 34.41 5.05 -0.40
CA LYS A 516 34.34 6.52 -0.54
C LYS A 516 32.97 6.94 -1.09
N LYS A 517 32.47 6.29 -2.14
CA LYS A 517 31.16 6.59 -2.73
C LYS A 517 30.04 6.40 -1.72
N ILE A 518 30.04 5.30 -0.96
CA ILE A 518 29.06 5.07 0.11
C ILE A 518 29.07 6.20 1.14
N LEU A 519 30.24 6.68 1.56
CA LEU A 519 30.35 7.80 2.50
C LEU A 519 29.82 9.11 1.91
N VAL A 520 30.03 9.35 0.61
CA VAL A 520 29.45 10.50 -0.10
C VAL A 520 27.92 10.39 -0.15
N ASP A 521 27.38 9.21 -0.46
CA ASP A 521 25.93 8.97 -0.50
C ASP A 521 25.29 9.11 0.90
N LEU A 522 26.07 8.92 1.98
CA LEU A 522 25.67 9.17 3.37
C LEU A 522 25.89 10.62 3.83
N ASN A 523 26.32 11.52 2.94
CA ASN A 523 26.69 12.91 3.23
C ASN A 523 27.84 13.07 4.25
N GLU A 524 28.70 12.06 4.37
CA GLU A 524 29.87 12.02 5.27
C GLU A 524 31.15 12.43 4.51
N TYR A 525 31.18 13.67 4.01
CA TYR A 525 32.23 14.15 3.11
C TYR A 525 33.63 14.18 3.75
N ASP A 526 33.75 14.53 5.03
CA ASP A 526 35.04 14.53 5.73
C ASP A 526 35.62 13.12 5.83
N HIS A 527 34.77 12.15 6.17
CA HIS A 527 35.14 10.74 6.17
C HIS A 527 35.49 10.23 4.77
N ALA A 528 34.75 10.63 3.73
CA ALA A 528 35.05 10.29 2.35
C ALA A 528 36.40 10.88 1.88
N ARG A 529 36.71 12.11 2.28
CA ARG A 529 38.01 12.76 2.00
C ARG A 529 39.15 12.02 2.69
N ASN A 530 38.99 11.68 3.97
CA ASN A 530 39.97 10.90 4.72
C ASN A 530 40.21 9.52 4.10
N MET A 531 39.15 8.85 3.62
CA MET A 531 39.26 7.59 2.88
C MET A 531 40.08 7.77 1.59
N ALA A 532 39.85 8.84 0.82
CA ALA A 532 40.60 9.12 -0.39
C ALA A 532 42.10 9.36 -0.13
N ILE A 533 42.43 10.10 0.94
CA ILE A 533 43.81 10.37 1.36
C ILE A 533 44.50 9.07 1.78
N THR A 534 43.85 8.26 2.63
CA THR A 534 44.41 7.02 3.19
C THR A 534 44.77 6.00 2.11
N PHE A 535 43.99 5.92 1.04
CA PHE A 535 44.19 4.95 -0.05
C PHE A 535 44.79 5.57 -1.32
N HIS A 536 45.26 6.82 -1.27
CA HIS A 536 45.84 7.54 -2.40
C HIS A 536 44.97 7.51 -3.67
N LEU A 537 43.65 7.65 -3.50
CA LEU A 537 42.70 7.62 -4.61
C LEU A 537 42.82 8.92 -5.41
N LYS A 538 43.23 8.83 -6.68
CA LYS A 538 43.16 9.97 -7.61
C LYS A 538 41.70 10.39 -7.77
N GLU A 539 41.42 11.69 -7.64
CA GLU A 539 40.13 12.24 -8.06
C GLU A 539 40.01 12.00 -9.57
N ALA A 540 38.98 11.24 -9.96
CA ALA A 540 38.56 11.26 -11.36
C ALA A 540 38.01 12.67 -11.61
N LEU A 541 38.64 13.39 -12.53
CA LEU A 541 38.17 14.67 -13.08
C LEU A 541 36.74 14.54 -13.60
#